data_AF-A0A9E2UQ55-F1
#
_entry.id   AF-A0A9E2UQ55-F1
#
_cell.length_a   1.000
_cell.length_b   1.000
_cell.length_c   1.000
_cell.angle_alpha   90.00
_cell.angle_beta   90.00
_cell.angle_gamma   90.00
#
_symmetry.space_group_name_H-M   'P 1'
#
loop_
_entity.id
_entity.type
_entity.pdbx_description
1 polymer ?
#
loop_
_entity_poly.entity_id
_entity_poly.type
_entity_poly.pdbx_seq_one_letter_code
_entity_poly.pdbx_strand_id
1 'polypeptide(L)'
;MVSSDIWRGSTLRIAIGIILIVLLAGEVSAAINATSVEIRGQVWNESEPVRYWNPINFAGFFYDIKDNLGTENLTILQPDLSSWQRMIAKSNLIYSTQAQPRGLKVADALGLTGNNAGLTARGLEQAAPGKAFDQGLYWMLGWQGEKYVAVNGKVDRLSKLILEQRSSADVKNLTVGETWNIGDGWVLKVNSTNI
;
A
#
# COMPACT_ATOMS: atom_id res chain seq x y z
N MET A 1 -38.02 -71.98 -35.51
CA MET A 1 -39.40 -72.34 -35.13
C MET A 1 -39.53 -72.03 -33.64
N VAL A 2 -40.32 -70.97 -33.30
CA VAL A 2 -41.02 -70.70 -32.01
C VAL A 2 -40.11 -70.49 -30.76
N SER A 3 -39.92 -69.27 -30.21
CA SER A 3 -40.77 -68.55 -29.21
C SER A 3 -40.95 -69.36 -27.91
N SER A 4 -40.85 -68.87 -26.67
CA SER A 4 -40.87 -67.58 -25.98
C SER A 4 -40.09 -67.75 -24.65
N ASP A 5 -39.64 -66.73 -23.93
CA ASP A 5 -40.48 -66.09 -22.90
C ASP A 5 -39.94 -64.75 -22.42
N ILE A 6 -40.91 -63.86 -22.20
CA ILE A 6 -40.84 -62.44 -21.91
C ILE A 6 -41.18 -62.24 -20.41
N TRP A 7 -40.28 -61.53 -19.71
CA TRP A 7 -40.50 -60.54 -18.64
C TRP A 7 -41.08 -60.92 -17.26
N ARG A 8 -40.40 -60.44 -16.19
CA ARG A 8 -40.85 -59.23 -15.44
C ARG A 8 -39.88 -58.71 -14.36
N GLY A 9 -39.72 -57.37 -14.36
CA GLY A 9 -39.38 -56.50 -13.21
C GLY A 9 -37.88 -56.22 -13.01
N SER A 10 -37.37 -54.99 -12.96
CA SER A 10 -37.96 -53.64 -12.85
C SER A 10 -36.90 -52.60 -13.24
N THR A 11 -37.31 -51.57 -13.98
CA THR A 11 -36.50 -50.46 -14.50
C THR A 11 -36.22 -49.35 -13.47
N LEU A 12 -35.02 -48.77 -13.46
CA LEU A 12 -34.84 -47.31 -13.37
C LEU A 12 -33.51 -46.85 -14.01
N ARG A 13 -33.58 -45.68 -14.64
CA ARG A 13 -32.65 -45.08 -15.63
C ARG A 13 -31.55 -44.24 -14.95
N ILE A 14 -30.44 -43.95 -15.66
CA ILE A 14 -29.61 -42.71 -15.73
C ILE A 14 -28.37 -43.07 -16.58
N ALA A 15 -28.33 -42.79 -17.90
CA ALA A 15 -27.89 -41.55 -18.56
C ALA A 15 -26.37 -41.28 -18.51
N ILE A 16 -25.70 -41.58 -19.64
CA ILE A 16 -24.65 -40.85 -20.38
C ILE A 16 -23.73 -39.91 -19.57
N GLY A 17 -22.40 -40.14 -19.66
CA GLY A 17 -21.45 -39.03 -19.88
C GLY A 17 -20.06 -39.10 -19.24
N ILE A 18 -19.04 -39.19 -20.11
CA ILE A 18 -17.75 -38.44 -20.06
C ILE A 18 -16.69 -38.94 -19.07
N ILE A 19 -15.45 -39.15 -19.55
CA ILE A 19 -14.26 -38.34 -19.17
C ILE A 19 -13.05 -38.77 -20.01
N LEU A 20 -12.69 -37.89 -20.95
CA LEU A 20 -11.35 -37.78 -21.51
C LEU A 20 -10.39 -37.46 -20.35
N ILE A 21 -9.38 -38.30 -20.14
CA ILE A 21 -8.23 -37.95 -19.30
C ILE A 21 -7.36 -36.99 -20.13
N VAL A 22 -7.61 -35.69 -19.95
CA VAL A 22 -6.70 -34.63 -20.37
C VAL A 22 -5.52 -34.67 -19.42
N LEU A 23 -4.31 -34.92 -19.94
CA LEU A 23 -3.07 -34.65 -19.22
C LEU A 23 -3.07 -33.17 -18.83
N LEU A 24 -3.31 -32.87 -17.55
CA LEU A 24 -2.85 -31.62 -16.96
C LEU A 24 -1.32 -31.69 -16.95
N ALA A 25 -0.68 -31.06 -17.94
CA ALA A 25 0.65 -30.54 -17.74
C ALA A 25 0.52 -29.44 -16.68
N GLY A 26 0.76 -29.79 -15.41
CA GLY A 26 0.89 -28.80 -14.36
C GLY A 26 2.03 -27.88 -14.73
N GLU A 27 1.76 -26.58 -14.87
CA GLU A 27 2.83 -25.59 -14.94
C GLU A 27 3.59 -25.68 -13.62
N VAL A 28 4.83 -26.16 -13.70
CA VAL A 28 5.79 -26.00 -12.60
C VAL A 28 6.04 -24.50 -12.53
N SER A 29 5.28 -23.81 -11.68
CA SER A 29 5.64 -22.45 -11.28
C SER A 29 6.98 -22.58 -10.58
N ALA A 30 8.06 -22.17 -11.25
CA ALA A 30 9.37 -22.10 -10.63
C ALA A 30 9.21 -21.23 -9.38
N ALA A 31 9.43 -21.82 -8.21
CA ALA A 31 9.56 -21.04 -6.99
C ALA A 31 10.73 -20.08 -7.22
N ILE A 32 10.41 -18.79 -7.38
CA ILE A 32 11.41 -17.74 -7.32
C ILE A 32 11.92 -17.81 -5.88
N ASN A 33 13.10 -18.39 -5.69
CA ASN A 33 13.86 -18.22 -4.45
C ASN A 33 14.19 -16.74 -4.38
N ALA A 34 13.30 -15.93 -3.79
CA ALA A 34 13.57 -14.55 -3.50
C ALA A 34 14.78 -14.54 -2.56
N THR A 35 15.94 -14.15 -3.08
CA THR A 35 17.09 -13.82 -2.24
C THR A 35 16.67 -12.59 -1.44
N SER A 36 16.28 -12.77 -0.18
CA SER A 36 15.91 -11.65 0.68
C SER A 36 17.14 -10.75 0.82
N VAL A 37 17.02 -9.49 0.40
CA VAL A 37 18.05 -8.49 0.64
C VAL A 37 17.90 -8.00 2.07
N GLU A 38 18.99 -8.06 2.85
CA GLU A 38 19.03 -7.54 4.21
C GLU A 38 19.51 -6.09 4.19
N ILE A 39 18.75 -5.19 4.82
CA ILE A 39 19.15 -3.80 5.06
C ILE A 39 19.45 -3.65 6.55
N ARG A 40 20.63 -3.10 6.87
CA ARG A 40 21.13 -2.99 8.24
C ARG A 40 21.20 -1.52 8.68
N GLY A 41 21.00 -1.29 9.97
CA GLY A 41 21.26 0.00 10.61
C GLY A 41 22.63 0.07 11.26
N GLN A 42 22.91 1.21 11.89
CA GLN A 42 24.10 1.42 12.69
C GLN A 42 24.21 0.37 13.80
N VAL A 43 25.42 -0.14 14.02
CA VAL A 43 25.67 -1.17 15.03
C VAL A 43 25.66 -0.55 16.43
N TRP A 44 24.98 -1.19 17.38
CA TRP A 44 25.13 -0.89 18.80
C TRP A 44 26.44 -1.49 19.32
N ASN A 45 27.23 -0.69 20.03
CA ASN A 45 28.43 -1.12 20.74
C ASN A 45 28.37 -0.60 22.18
N GLU A 46 28.79 -1.40 23.15
CA GLU A 46 28.85 -1.01 24.57
C GLU A 46 29.75 0.22 24.80
N SER A 47 30.83 0.37 24.03
CA SER A 47 31.74 1.53 24.12
C SER A 47 31.18 2.81 23.47
N GLU A 48 30.26 2.68 22.51
CA GLU A 48 29.63 3.77 21.77
C GLU A 48 28.13 3.46 21.58
N PRO A 49 27.31 3.59 22.64
CA PRO A 49 25.98 2.99 22.66
C PRO A 49 24.99 3.78 21.80
N VAL A 50 24.71 3.27 20.61
CA VAL A 50 23.61 3.72 19.75
C VAL A 50 22.36 2.91 20.08
N ARG A 51 21.46 3.47 20.88
CA ARG A 51 20.20 2.83 21.26
C ARG A 51 18.98 3.45 20.56
N TYR A 52 19.22 4.12 19.44
CA TYR A 52 18.22 4.87 18.71
C TYR A 52 18.53 4.79 17.21
N TRP A 53 17.59 4.27 16.46
CA TRP A 53 17.62 4.21 15.01
C TRP A 53 16.53 5.10 14.44
N ASN A 54 16.88 5.88 13.43
CA ASN A 54 15.99 6.73 12.65
C ASN A 54 16.41 6.64 11.17
N PRO A 55 15.78 7.36 10.23
CA PRO A 55 16.11 7.22 8.82
C PRO A 55 17.53 7.68 8.45
N ILE A 56 18.25 8.36 9.35
CA ILE A 56 19.63 8.80 9.14
C ILE A 56 20.62 7.64 9.34
N ASN A 57 20.40 6.80 10.34
CA ASN A 57 21.32 5.72 10.71
C ASN A 57 20.74 4.30 10.52
N PHE A 58 19.53 4.19 9.98
CA PHE A 58 18.97 2.93 9.51
C PHE A 58 18.24 3.11 8.17
N ALA A 59 18.91 2.68 7.09
CA ALA A 59 18.40 2.80 5.72
C ALA A 59 17.16 1.95 5.41
N GLY A 60 16.73 1.10 6.33
CA GLY A 60 15.50 0.32 6.21
C GLY A 60 14.24 1.14 6.51
N PHE A 61 14.38 2.30 7.13
CA PHE A 61 13.25 3.21 7.34
C PHE A 61 12.99 4.09 6.13
N PHE A 62 11.71 4.42 5.92
CA PHE A 62 11.29 5.32 4.87
C PHE A 62 11.90 6.71 5.08
N TYR A 63 12.48 7.25 4.00
CA TYR A 63 12.97 8.62 3.95
C TYR A 63 12.76 9.22 2.55
N ASP A 64 12.05 10.35 2.46
CA ASP A 64 11.99 11.19 1.27
C ASP A 64 13.00 12.34 1.42
N ILE A 65 14.13 12.22 0.73
CA ILE A 65 15.20 13.22 0.78
C ILE A 65 14.80 14.60 0.23
N LYS A 66 13.81 14.65 -0.67
CA LYS A 66 13.40 15.92 -1.32
C LYS A 66 12.57 16.76 -0.37
N ASP A 67 11.62 16.10 0.30
CA ASP A 67 10.67 16.76 1.17
C ASP A 67 11.07 16.65 2.66
N ASN A 68 12.23 16.03 2.96
CA ASN A 68 12.73 15.75 4.30
C ASN A 68 11.68 15.03 5.18
N LEU A 69 11.08 13.97 4.63
CA LEU A 69 10.01 13.21 5.29
C LEU A 69 10.51 11.85 5.74
N GLY A 70 10.39 11.57 7.04
CA GLY A 70 10.83 10.32 7.65
C GLY A 70 10.85 10.46 9.16
N THR A 71 9.97 9.73 9.84
CA THR A 71 9.73 9.86 11.28
C THR A 71 9.76 8.53 12.02
N GLU A 72 10.09 7.45 11.32
CA GLU A 72 10.25 6.14 11.95
C GLU A 72 11.42 6.15 12.90
N ASN A 73 11.20 5.66 14.11
CA ASN A 73 12.22 5.53 15.13
C ASN A 73 12.11 4.17 15.80
N LEU A 74 13.25 3.55 16.06
CA LEU A 74 13.37 2.39 16.93
C LEU A 74 14.31 2.75 18.07
N THR A 75 13.85 2.64 19.31
CA THR A 75 14.60 3.03 20.50
C THR A 75 14.66 1.88 21.49
N ILE A 76 15.84 1.67 22.06
CA ILE A 76 16.03 0.77 23.20
C ILE A 76 16.28 1.60 24.46
N LEU A 77 15.33 1.63 25.38
CA LEU A 77 15.44 2.36 26.65
C LEU A 77 16.04 1.54 27.79
N GLN A 78 16.50 0.32 27.51
CA GLN A 78 17.09 -0.55 28.53
C GLN A 78 18.39 0.09 29.09
N PRO A 79 18.47 0.37 30.40
CA PRO A 79 19.57 1.12 30.98
C PRO A 79 20.88 0.32 31.12
N ASP A 80 20.79 -1.00 31.32
CA ASP A 80 21.86 -1.88 31.78
C ASP A 80 22.32 -2.90 30.71
N LEU A 81 22.09 -2.61 29.42
CA LEU A 81 22.58 -3.48 28.34
C LEU A 81 24.11 -3.59 28.38
N SER A 82 24.60 -4.82 28.36
CA SER A 82 26.03 -5.15 28.37
C SER A 82 26.27 -6.53 27.77
N SER A 83 27.54 -6.92 27.66
CA SER A 83 27.92 -8.29 27.31
C SER A 83 27.26 -9.38 28.17
N TRP A 84 26.93 -9.09 29.45
CA TRP A 84 26.33 -10.01 30.42
C TRP A 84 24.82 -9.84 30.61
N GLN A 85 24.27 -8.67 30.26
CA GLN A 85 22.84 -8.37 30.32
C GLN A 85 22.33 -7.98 28.93
N ARG A 86 21.64 -8.91 28.29
CA ARG A 86 21.12 -8.76 26.92
C ARG A 86 19.59 -8.81 26.86
N MET A 87 18.92 -8.76 28.02
CA MET A 87 17.48 -8.77 28.09
C MET A 87 16.94 -7.34 28.03
N ILE A 88 16.04 -7.09 27.08
CA ILE A 88 15.26 -5.86 27.03
C ILE A 88 13.95 -6.13 27.76
N ALA A 89 13.72 -5.43 28.86
CA ALA A 89 12.50 -5.53 29.62
C ALA A 89 11.29 -5.03 28.80
N LYS A 90 10.09 -5.44 29.21
CA LYS A 90 8.83 -4.98 28.60
C LYS A 90 8.82 -3.45 28.53
N SER A 91 8.31 -2.91 27.41
CA SER A 91 8.20 -1.47 27.12
C SER A 91 9.53 -0.73 26.90
N ASN A 92 10.69 -1.40 26.99
CA ASN A 92 12.00 -0.79 26.71
C ASN A 92 12.46 -0.96 25.26
N LEU A 93 11.66 -1.61 24.40
CA LEU A 93 11.83 -1.59 22.94
C LEU A 93 10.65 -0.82 22.35
N ILE A 94 10.93 0.35 21.79
CA ILE A 94 9.90 1.28 21.31
C ILE A 94 10.09 1.52 19.83
N TYR A 95 9.11 1.16 19.03
CA TYR A 95 9.00 1.59 17.65
C TYR A 95 7.93 2.69 17.56
N SER A 96 8.25 3.82 16.91
CA SER A 96 7.35 4.95 16.77
C SER A 96 7.47 5.59 15.38
N THR A 97 6.40 6.27 14.97
CA THR A 97 6.35 7.04 13.71
C THR A 97 5.32 8.16 13.86
N GLN A 98 5.42 9.18 13.03
CA GLN A 98 4.51 10.33 13.06
C GLN A 98 4.13 10.76 11.65
N ALA A 99 2.86 11.04 11.43
CA ALA A 99 2.38 11.63 10.19
C ALA A 99 2.97 13.04 10.00
N GLN A 100 3.56 13.29 8.82
CA GLN A 100 4.04 14.61 8.40
C GLN A 100 3.19 15.12 7.23
N PRO A 101 2.85 16.43 7.22
CA PRO A 101 2.13 17.02 6.10
C PRO A 101 3.03 17.09 4.86
N ARG A 102 2.41 16.89 3.69
CA ARG A 102 3.03 17.02 2.37
C ARG A 102 2.05 17.72 1.44
N GLY A 103 2.56 18.67 0.66
CA GLY A 103 1.78 19.32 -0.39
C GLY A 103 1.43 18.36 -1.53
N LEU A 104 0.22 18.48 -2.06
CA LEU A 104 -0.16 17.81 -3.31
C LEU A 104 0.80 18.23 -4.43
N LYS A 105 1.44 17.27 -5.11
CA LYS A 105 2.36 17.58 -6.21
C LYS A 105 1.69 18.32 -7.37
N VAL A 106 0.39 18.11 -7.59
CA VAL A 106 -0.38 18.88 -8.58
C VAL A 106 -0.55 20.35 -8.17
N ALA A 107 -0.70 20.64 -6.87
CA ALA A 107 -0.78 22.02 -6.39
C ALA A 107 0.57 22.75 -6.58
N ASP A 108 1.67 22.07 -6.27
CA ASP A 108 3.03 22.56 -6.52
C ASP A 108 3.28 22.80 -8.01
N ALA A 109 2.94 21.84 -8.87
CA ALA A 109 3.07 21.95 -10.32
C ALA A 109 2.24 23.07 -10.95
N LEU A 110 1.18 23.52 -10.28
CA LEU A 110 0.35 24.65 -10.69
C LEU A 110 0.76 25.97 -10.03
N GLY A 111 1.79 25.98 -9.17
CA GLY A 111 2.21 27.16 -8.42
C GLY A 111 1.18 27.64 -7.39
N LEU A 112 0.38 26.72 -6.84
CA LEU A 112 -0.72 27.02 -5.93
C LEU A 112 -0.39 26.76 -4.46
N THR A 113 0.83 26.33 -4.14
CA THR A 113 1.28 26.09 -2.76
C THR A 113 1.07 27.34 -1.89
N GLY A 114 0.26 27.22 -0.84
CA GLY A 114 -0.09 28.33 0.06
C GLY A 114 -1.12 29.32 -0.50
N ASN A 115 -1.59 29.14 -1.74
CA ASN A 115 -2.63 29.97 -2.35
C ASN A 115 -4.01 29.32 -2.20
N ASN A 116 -4.66 29.52 -1.05
CA ASN A 116 -5.96 28.91 -0.77
C ASN A 116 -7.04 29.26 -1.82
N ALA A 117 -7.09 30.51 -2.29
CA ALA A 117 -8.07 30.92 -3.30
C ALA A 117 -7.86 30.17 -4.63
N GLY A 118 -6.59 30.02 -5.05
CA GLY A 118 -6.23 29.27 -6.25
C GLY A 118 -6.48 27.76 -6.10
N LEU A 119 -6.23 27.19 -4.92
CA LEU A 119 -6.57 25.80 -4.60
C LEU A 119 -8.08 25.58 -4.68
N THR A 120 -8.89 26.46 -4.08
CA THR A 120 -10.35 26.39 -4.14
C THR A 120 -10.87 26.48 -5.57
N ALA A 121 -10.33 27.39 -6.37
CA ALA A 121 -10.70 27.53 -7.79
C ALA A 121 -10.43 26.26 -8.62
N ARG A 122 -9.59 25.34 -8.12
CA ARG A 122 -9.25 24.06 -8.75
C ARG A 122 -9.83 22.84 -8.02
N GLY A 123 -10.55 23.04 -6.91
CA GLY A 123 -11.06 21.96 -6.06
C GLY A 123 -9.95 21.17 -5.33
N LEU A 124 -8.81 21.81 -5.07
CA LEU A 124 -7.64 21.22 -4.43
C LEU A 124 -7.48 21.64 -2.96
N GLU A 125 -8.34 22.51 -2.46
CA GLU A 125 -8.25 23.02 -1.09
C GLU A 125 -8.73 21.98 -0.07
N GLN A 126 -9.69 21.13 -0.40
CA GLN A 126 -10.25 20.16 0.55
C GLN A 126 -10.98 19.00 -0.13
N ALA A 127 -11.00 17.83 0.52
CA ALA A 127 -11.81 16.68 0.09
C ALA A 127 -12.95 16.34 1.07
N ALA A 128 -13.95 17.23 1.21
CA ALA A 128 -15.21 16.95 1.94
C ALA A 128 -15.05 16.53 3.44
N PRO A 129 -16.12 16.25 4.22
CA PRO A 129 -16.01 16.04 5.67
C PRO A 129 -15.21 14.79 6.07
N GLY A 130 -14.21 14.96 6.94
CA GLY A 130 -13.21 13.92 7.24
C GLY A 130 -12.10 13.93 6.18
N LYS A 131 -11.34 15.02 6.18
CA LYS A 131 -10.54 15.55 5.06
C LYS A 131 -9.36 14.65 4.68
N ALA A 132 -9.42 13.97 3.54
CA ALA A 132 -8.27 13.24 2.99
C ALA A 132 -7.07 14.15 2.70
N PHE A 133 -7.36 15.42 2.36
CA PHE A 133 -6.41 16.53 2.33
C PHE A 133 -7.12 17.84 2.71
N ASP A 134 -6.34 18.78 3.26
CA ASP A 134 -6.78 20.11 3.71
C ASP A 134 -5.74 21.16 3.34
N GLN A 135 -6.19 22.28 2.79
CA GLN A 135 -5.35 23.36 2.23
C GLN A 135 -4.28 22.85 1.25
N GLY A 136 -4.63 21.84 0.43
CA GLY A 136 -3.70 21.22 -0.50
C GLY A 136 -2.61 20.37 0.16
N LEU A 137 -2.77 20.02 1.45
CA LEU A 137 -1.86 19.14 2.20
C LEU A 137 -2.53 17.81 2.49
N TYR A 138 -1.76 16.73 2.37
CA TYR A 138 -2.11 15.39 2.87
C TYR A 138 -1.02 14.90 3.81
N TRP A 139 -1.26 13.84 4.57
CA TRP A 139 -0.32 13.36 5.58
C TRP A 139 0.31 12.03 5.18
N MET A 140 1.62 11.92 5.32
CA MET A 140 2.36 10.70 5.05
C MET A 140 3.19 10.26 6.26
N LEU A 141 3.51 8.98 6.32
CA LEU A 141 4.48 8.42 7.26
C LEU A 141 5.13 7.17 6.69
N GLY A 142 6.27 6.80 7.28
CA GLY A 142 6.80 5.44 7.20
C GLY A 142 6.13 4.54 8.23
N TRP A 143 5.81 3.31 7.85
CA TRP A 143 5.37 2.24 8.74
C TRP A 143 6.06 0.94 8.34
N GLN A 144 6.92 0.44 9.22
CA GLN A 144 7.76 -0.73 9.03
C GLN A 144 8.61 -0.66 7.74
N GLY A 145 9.19 0.51 7.46
CA GLY A 145 10.02 0.77 6.28
C GLY A 145 9.24 1.11 5.01
N GLU A 146 7.90 0.99 5.03
CA GLU A 146 7.05 1.24 3.87
C GLU A 146 6.32 2.58 3.98
N LYS A 147 6.08 3.24 2.84
CA LYS A 147 5.43 4.54 2.77
C LYS A 147 3.90 4.41 2.78
N TYR A 148 3.23 5.19 3.63
CA TYR A 148 1.77 5.27 3.69
C TYR A 148 1.24 6.69 3.73
N VAL A 149 -0.03 6.85 3.38
CA VAL A 149 -0.84 8.05 3.60
C VAL A 149 -1.68 7.83 4.87
N ALA A 150 -1.58 8.76 5.82
CA ALA A 150 -2.49 8.83 6.97
C ALA A 150 -3.80 9.51 6.54
N VAL A 151 -4.85 8.72 6.37
CA VAL A 151 -6.15 9.22 5.94
C VAL A 151 -6.69 10.13 7.04
N ASN A 152 -6.96 11.38 6.69
CA ASN A 152 -7.42 12.43 7.60
C ASN A 152 -6.41 12.75 8.71
N GLY A 153 -5.11 12.58 8.42
CA GLY A 153 -4.03 12.80 9.38
C GLY A 153 -3.97 11.76 10.50
N LYS A 154 -4.76 10.67 10.41
CA LYS A 154 -4.86 9.64 11.44
C LYS A 154 -3.84 8.52 11.21
N VAL A 155 -2.87 8.38 12.10
CA VAL A 155 -1.80 7.36 12.01
C VAL A 155 -2.28 5.92 12.21
N ASP A 156 -3.47 5.73 12.80
CA ASP A 156 -4.16 4.44 12.92
C ASP A 156 -5.00 4.10 11.68
N ARG A 157 -5.01 4.97 10.66
CA ARG A 157 -5.77 4.79 9.41
C ARG A 157 -4.88 5.04 8.19
N LEU A 158 -4.24 3.97 7.74
CA LEU A 158 -3.25 4.02 6.67
C LEU A 158 -3.83 3.53 5.33
N SER A 159 -3.42 4.18 4.25
CA SER A 159 -3.68 3.75 2.88
C SER A 159 -2.40 3.83 2.05
N LYS A 160 -2.29 2.96 1.03
CA LYS A 160 -1.30 3.16 -0.03
C LYS A 160 -1.68 4.37 -0.88
N LEU A 161 -0.67 5.07 -1.40
CA LEU A 161 -0.85 6.09 -2.42
C LEU A 161 -0.88 5.41 -3.79
N ILE A 162 -2.02 5.48 -4.48
CA ILE A 162 -2.22 4.80 -5.78
C ILE A 162 -1.75 5.69 -6.93
N LEU A 163 -2.13 6.96 -6.90
CA LEU A 163 -1.86 7.92 -7.97
C LEU A 163 -1.51 9.29 -7.37
N GLU A 164 -0.54 9.96 -7.98
CA GLU A 164 -0.18 11.34 -7.68
C GLU A 164 0.21 12.03 -8.99
N GLN A 165 -0.52 13.08 -9.37
CA GLN A 165 -0.19 13.90 -10.53
C GLN A 165 0.92 14.87 -10.15
N ARG A 166 2.00 14.89 -10.94
CA ARG A 166 3.27 15.57 -10.61
C ARG A 166 3.58 16.74 -11.52
N SER A 167 2.89 16.84 -12.64
CA SER A 167 3.04 17.90 -13.63
C SER A 167 1.70 18.49 -14.00
N SER A 168 1.68 19.78 -14.34
CA SER A 168 0.53 20.42 -14.98
C SER A 168 0.21 19.81 -16.37
N ALA A 169 1.15 19.07 -16.94
CA ALA A 169 0.98 18.31 -18.18
C ALA A 169 0.41 16.88 -17.95
N ASP A 170 0.28 16.41 -16.70
CA ASP A 170 -0.29 15.09 -16.38
C ASP A 170 -1.82 15.12 -16.54
N VAL A 171 -2.28 15.22 -17.79
CA VAL A 171 -3.68 15.39 -18.16
C VAL A 171 -4.22 14.10 -18.76
N LYS A 172 -5.39 13.67 -18.29
CA LYS A 172 -6.18 12.59 -18.89
C LYS A 172 -7.48 13.15 -19.46
N ASN A 173 -7.59 13.17 -20.79
CA ASN A 173 -8.84 13.45 -21.47
C ASN A 173 -9.72 12.19 -21.46
N LEU A 174 -11.00 12.35 -21.13
CA LEU A 174 -12.00 11.29 -21.13
C LEU A 174 -13.28 11.76 -21.80
N THR A 175 -13.85 10.94 -22.67
CA THR A 175 -15.19 11.15 -23.25
C THR A 175 -16.25 10.31 -22.53
N VAL A 176 -17.53 10.63 -22.74
CA VAL A 176 -18.64 9.87 -22.13
C VAL A 176 -18.57 8.40 -22.56
N GLY A 177 -18.60 7.50 -21.59
CA GLY A 177 -18.46 6.06 -21.79
C GLY A 177 -17.03 5.54 -21.63
N GLU A 178 -16.01 6.41 -21.67
CA GLU A 178 -14.63 6.01 -21.44
C GLU A 178 -14.32 5.74 -19.97
N THR A 179 -13.35 4.85 -19.77
CA THR A 179 -12.82 4.46 -18.47
C THR A 179 -11.34 4.76 -18.39
N TRP A 180 -10.88 5.19 -17.21
CA TRP A 180 -9.48 5.32 -16.86
C TRP A 180 -9.16 4.40 -15.68
N ASN A 181 -8.34 3.39 -15.91
CA ASN A 181 -7.73 2.63 -14.84
C ASN A 181 -6.70 3.50 -14.12
N ILE A 182 -6.97 3.84 -12.85
CA ILE A 182 -6.11 4.69 -12.03
C ILE A 182 -5.13 3.89 -11.17
N GLY A 183 -5.18 2.56 -11.22
CA GLY A 183 -4.31 1.64 -10.48
C GLY A 183 -5.03 0.91 -9.35
N ASP A 184 -4.42 -0.19 -8.89
CA ASP A 184 -4.87 -1.00 -7.74
C ASP A 184 -6.35 -1.43 -7.81
N GLY A 185 -6.83 -1.74 -9.03
CA GLY A 185 -8.22 -2.15 -9.28
C GLY A 185 -9.24 -1.01 -9.36
N TRP A 186 -8.83 0.24 -9.16
CA TRP A 186 -9.71 1.40 -9.26
C TRP A 186 -9.85 1.91 -10.70
N VAL A 187 -11.08 2.26 -11.08
CA VAL A 187 -11.41 2.77 -12.42
C VAL A 187 -12.30 4.01 -12.28
N LEU A 188 -11.89 5.11 -12.93
CA LEU A 188 -12.74 6.28 -13.14
C LEU A 188 -13.53 6.10 -14.44
N LYS A 189 -14.85 6.29 -14.42
CA LYS A 189 -15.72 6.22 -15.60
C LYS A 189 -16.51 7.50 -15.77
N VAL A 190 -16.50 8.08 -16.97
CA VAL A 190 -17.35 9.23 -17.29
C VAL A 190 -18.71 8.71 -17.74
N ASN A 191 -19.73 8.85 -16.90
CA ASN A 191 -21.09 8.40 -17.21
C ASN A 191 -21.91 9.43 -17.99
N SER A 192 -21.70 10.72 -17.72
CA SER A 192 -22.40 11.83 -18.38
C SER A 192 -21.61 13.12 -18.19
N THR A 193 -21.84 14.07 -19.08
CA THR A 193 -21.43 15.47 -18.92
C THR A 193 -22.68 16.34 -18.95
N ASN A 194 -22.71 17.42 -18.17
CA ASN A 194 -23.76 18.43 -18.35
C ASN A 194 -23.57 19.07 -19.72
N ILE A 195 -24.61 19.04 -20.54
CA ILE A 195 -24.67 19.67 -21.87
C ILE A 195 -25.21 21.09 -21.71
#